data_AF-A0A441BUN2-F1
#
_entry.id   AF-A0A441BUN2-F1
#
_cell.length_a   1.000
_cell.length_b   1.000
_cell.length_c   1.000
_cell.angle_alpha   90.00
_cell.angle_beta   90.00
_cell.angle_gamma   90.00
#
_symmetry.space_group_name_H-M   'P 1'
#
loop_
_entity.id
_entity.type
_entity.pdbx_description
1 polymer ?
#
loop_
_entity_poly.entity_id
_entity_poly.type
_entity_poly.pdbx_seq_one_letter_code
_entity_poly.pdbx_strand_id
1 'polypeptide(L)' 'VKYLNRDGKLQEIEAEGLMATCLQHEIDHLNGVLFIDHISKLKRDMVVKKFKKLARDKAGNKAPGKLVG' A
#
# COMPACT_ATOMS: atom_id res chain seq x y z
N VAL A 1 -12.54 -5.95 -16.35
CA VAL A 1 -11.16 -5.38 -16.52
C VAL A 1 -10.52 -6.04 -17.73
N LYS A 2 -9.91 -5.26 -18.62
CA LYS A 2 -9.18 -5.78 -19.80
C LYS A 2 -7.68 -5.63 -19.58
N TYR A 3 -6.90 -6.63 -19.93
CA TYR A 3 -5.45 -6.64 -19.77
C TYR A 3 -4.78 -7.56 -20.79
N LEU A 4 -3.46 -7.43 -20.96
CA LEU A 4 -2.65 -8.37 -21.73
C LEU A 4 -2.00 -9.36 -20.77
N ASN A 5 -2.06 -10.64 -21.10
CA ASN A 5 -1.29 -11.65 -20.36
C ASN A 5 0.21 -11.57 -20.74
N ARG A 6 1.03 -12.45 -20.16
CA ARG A 6 2.49 -12.47 -20.37
C ARG A 6 2.91 -12.72 -21.82
N ASP A 7 2.03 -13.34 -22.61
CA ASP A 7 2.25 -13.61 -24.04
C ASP A 7 1.70 -12.49 -24.94
N GLY A 8 1.24 -11.38 -24.36
CA GLY A 8 0.64 -10.26 -25.11
C GLY A 8 -0.77 -10.53 -25.63
N LYS A 9 -1.44 -11.60 -25.18
CA LYS A 9 -2.82 -11.90 -25.60
C LYS A 9 -3.81 -11.13 -24.74
N LEU A 10 -4.81 -10.54 -25.39
CA LEU A 10 -5.90 -9.82 -24.73
C LEU A 10 -6.74 -10.76 -23.88
N GLN A 11 -7.03 -10.35 -22.66
CA GLN A 11 -7.87 -11.03 -21.69
C GLN A 11 -8.91 -10.05 -21.13
N GLU A 12 -10.04 -10.58 -20.71
CA GLU A 12 -11.09 -9.84 -20.01
C GLU A 12 -11.53 -10.65 -18.78
N ILE A 13 -11.63 -9.97 -17.64
CA ILE A 13 -12.06 -10.56 -16.37
C ILE A 13 -13.14 -9.70 -15.72
N GLU A 14 -14.24 -10.34 -15.34
CA GLU A 14 -15.22 -9.81 -14.39
C GLU A 14 -14.84 -10.31 -13.00
N ALA A 15 -14.87 -9.41 -12.02
CA ALA A 15 -14.45 -9.72 -10.67
C ALA A 15 -15.40 -9.08 -9.67
N GLU A 16 -15.60 -9.77 -8.55
CA GLU A 16 -16.45 -9.33 -7.45
C GLU A 16 -15.71 -9.49 -6.12
N GLY A 17 -16.26 -8.90 -5.06
CA GLY A 17 -15.77 -9.04 -3.69
C GLY A 17 -14.28 -8.73 -3.54
N LEU A 18 -13.55 -9.67 -2.95
CA LEU A 18 -12.12 -9.51 -2.67
C LEU A 18 -11.29 -9.36 -3.96
N MET A 19 -11.60 -10.13 -5.00
CA MET A 19 -10.86 -10.06 -6.27
C MET A 19 -11.04 -8.70 -6.94
N ALA A 20 -12.27 -8.17 -6.95
CA ALA A 20 -12.53 -6.82 -7.45
C ALA A 20 -11.75 -5.76 -6.66
N THR A 21 -11.68 -5.92 -5.34
CA THR A 21 -10.97 -4.99 -4.45
C THR A 21 -9.46 -5.00 -4.72
N CYS A 22 -8.87 -6.19 -4.85
CA CYS A 22 -7.44 -6.33 -5.17
C CYS A 22 -7.12 -5.76 -6.55
N LEU A 23 -7.94 -6.05 -7.58
CA LEU A 23 -7.71 -5.50 -8.92
C LEU A 23 -7.75 -3.96 -8.92
N GLN A 24 -8.73 -3.36 -8.24
CA GLN A 24 -8.80 -1.89 -8.11
C GLN A 24 -7.57 -1.33 -7.38
N HIS A 25 -7.15 -1.97 -6.29
CA HIS A 25 -5.96 -1.57 -5.54
C HIS A 25 -4.68 -1.53 -6.40
N GLU A 26 -4.43 -2.60 -7.17
CA GLU A 26 -3.24 -2.66 -8.02
C GLU A 26 -3.33 -1.68 -9.20
N ILE A 27 -4.52 -1.50 -9.79
CA ILE A 27 -4.73 -0.51 -10.86
C ILE A 27 -4.49 0.92 -10.33
N ASP A 28 -4.98 1.25 -9.14
CA ASP A 28 -4.73 2.54 -8.50
C ASP A 28 -3.23 2.79 -8.32
N HIS A 29 -2.47 1.77 -7.92
CA HIS A 29 -1.02 1.88 -7.82
C HIS A 29 -0.33 2.20 -9.15
N LEU A 30 -0.81 1.64 -10.26
CA LEU A 30 -0.32 2.01 -11.60
C LEU A 30 -0.64 3.47 -11.96
N ASN A 31 -1.71 4.03 -11.40
CA ASN A 31 -2.11 5.42 -11.58
C ASN A 31 -1.51 6.37 -10.52
N GLY A 32 -0.62 5.88 -9.64
CA GLY A 32 -0.03 6.67 -8.56
C GLY A 32 -1.01 7.01 -7.43
N VAL A 33 -2.13 6.32 -7.34
CA VAL A 33 -3.15 6.45 -6.29
C VAL A 33 -2.90 5.40 -5.21
N LEU A 34 -2.94 5.81 -3.95
CA LEU A 34 -2.87 4.92 -2.80
C LEU A 34 -4.26 4.80 -2.16
N PHE A 35 -4.52 3.71 -1.43
CA PHE A 35 -5.79 3.55 -0.70
C PHE A 35 -6.08 4.72 0.27
N ILE A 36 -5.04 5.32 0.84
CA ILE A 36 -5.19 6.48 1.74
C ILE A 36 -5.72 7.72 1.01
N ASP A 37 -5.70 7.73 -0.33
CA ASP A 37 -6.26 8.81 -1.12
C ASP A 37 -7.80 8.82 -1.12
N HIS A 38 -8.41 7.66 -0.90
CA HIS A 38 -9.86 7.46 -0.89
C HIS A 38 -10.53 7.70 0.48
N ILE A 39 -9.75 7.91 1.54
CA ILE A 39 -10.28 8.17 2.88
C ILE A 39 -10.23 9.66 3.24
N SER A 40 -11.06 10.07 4.21
CA SER A 40 -11.12 11.47 4.66
C SER A 40 -9.75 11.98 5.14
N LYS A 41 -9.52 13.29 4.95
CA LYS A 41 -8.27 13.96 5.33
C LYS A 41 -7.83 13.64 6.75
N LEU A 42 -8.76 13.70 7.72
CA LEU A 42 -8.46 13.39 9.12
C LEU A 42 -7.93 11.94 9.29
N LYS A 43 -8.55 10.96 8.65
CA LYS A 43 -8.10 9.56 8.71
C LYS A 43 -6.74 9.38 8.04
N ARG A 44 -6.53 10.03 6.89
CA ARG A 44 -5.24 10.04 6.18
C ARG A 44 -4.12 10.57 7.09
N ASP A 45 -4.34 11.72 7.72
CA ASP A 45 -3.35 12.36 8.60
C ASP A 45 -2.98 11.47 9.80
N MET A 46 -3.97 10.80 10.40
CA MET A 46 -3.74 9.83 11.48
C MET A 46 -2.87 8.64 11.02
N VAL A 47 -3.16 8.07 9.85
CA VAL A 47 -2.42 6.94 9.27
C VAL A 47 -0.97 7.36 8.96
N VAL A 48 -0.77 8.51 8.31
CA VAL A 48 0.56 9.05 8.00
C VAL A 48 1.38 9.30 9.27
N LYS A 49 0.77 9.90 10.31
CA LYS A 49 1.42 10.11 11.61
C LYS A 49 1.87 8.80 12.24
N LYS A 50 1.03 7.76 12.20
CA LYS A 50 1.36 6.43 12.71
C LYS A 50 2.54 5.82 11.96
N PHE A 51 2.54 5.87 10.63
CA PHE A 51 3.66 5.37 9.82
C PHE A 51 4.96 6.12 10.09
N LYS A 52 4.93 7.45 10.18
CA LYS A 52 6.11 8.26 10.55
C LYS A 52 6.68 7.86 11.92
N LYS A 53 5.81 7.58 12.90
CA LYS A 53 6.25 7.06 14.21
C LYS A 53 6.91 5.69 14.08
N LEU A 54 6.25 4.74 13.43
CA LEU A 54 6.78 3.39 13.22
C LEU A 54 8.12 3.39 12.47
N ALA A 55 8.29 4.27 11.48
CA ALA A 55 9.55 4.42 10.76
C ALA A 55 10.69 4.91 11.67
N ARG A 56 10.43 5.89 12.55
CA ARG A 56 11.39 6.35 13.57
C ARG A 56 11.73 5.26 14.58
N ASP A 57 10.72 4.56 15.09
CA ASP A 57 10.90 3.51 16.10
C ASP A 57 11.72 2.34 15.52
N LYS A 58 11.49 1.95 14.25
CA LYS A 58 12.31 0.96 13.53
C LYS A 58 13.75 1.43 13.30
N ALA A 59 13.97 2.73 13.07
CA ALA A 59 15.31 3.29 12.90
C ALA A 59 16.08 3.35 14.24
N GLY A 60 15.39 3.61 15.35
CA GLY A 60 15.98 3.62 16.69
C GLY A 60 16.36 2.24 17.24
N ASN A 61 15.74 1.16 16.74
CA ASN A 61 16.02 -0.22 17.16
C ASN A 61 17.21 -0.90 16.43
N LYS A 62 17.97 -0.16 15.62
CA LYS A 62 19.17 -0.64 14.90
C LYS A 62 20.50 -0.09 15.47
N ALA A 63 20.59 0.17 16.78
CA ALA A 63 21.87 0.43 17.43
C ALA A 63 22.43 -0.87 18.05
N PRO A 64 23.67 -1.29 17.72
CA PRO A 64 24.30 -2.44 18.35
C PRO A 64 24.91 -2.05 19.70
N GLY A 65 24.80 -2.94 20.70
CA GLY A 65 25.72 -2.96 21.84
C GLY A 65 25.26 -2.20 23.08
N LYS A 66 24.76 -2.99 24.05
CA LYS A 66 25.08 -2.94 25.49
C LYS A 66 26.09 -1.85 25.90
N LEU A 67 25.69 -0.95 26.79
CA LEU A 67 26.55 -0.46 27.86
C LEU A 67 25.70 -0.36 29.13
N VAL A 68 25.94 -1.34 29.99
CA VAL A 68 25.70 -1.25 31.43
C VAL A 68 26.60 -0.13 31.94
N GLY A 69 26.01 0.77 32.72
CA GLY A 69 26.66 1.82 33.51
C GLY A 69 25.63 2.39 34.45
#